data_AF-A0A947BLN2-F1
#
_entry.id   AF-A0A947BLN2-F1
#
_cell.length_a   1.000
_cell.length_b   1.000
_cell.length_c   1.000
_cell.angle_alpha   90.00
_cell.angle_beta   90.00
_cell.angle_gamma   90.00
#
_symmetry.space_group_name_H-M   'P 1'
#
loop_
_entity.id
_entity.type
_entity.pdbx_description
1 polymer ?
#
loop_
_entity_poly.entity_id
_entity_poly.type
_entity_poly.pdbx_seq_one_letter_code
_entity_poly.pdbx_strand_id
1 'polypeptide(L)'
;NIDRELVSRVGEKGWQALSKEQRMGLSDPAPASEDYRKSLAELYAYKLSMGDPAEGDERAEPNLDEVLRSDAFSNFVEAQLTWDRAMAEALAAAHRRDPTAIVVGIIGRGHLEYGYGIPHQLADLGIEDVDVLLPIDSDHQCDSLPADLATAVFVVDAETGAAAPPRPLLGVMIESGDDGVRVLQVVADGVAAKSGIVEGDVIQSAAGFKTVTNTALIEIIQRQAPGTWLPLQILRGDKSIELQARFPQSFD
;
A
#
# COMPACT_ATOMS: atom_id res chain seq x y z
N ASN A 1 -7.60 -3.35 11.50
CA ASN A 1 -7.12 -2.33 10.55
C ASN A 1 -8.31 -1.50 10.07
N ILE A 2 -8.09 -0.31 9.51
CA ILE A 2 -9.17 0.62 9.09
C ILE A 2 -9.64 0.37 7.65
N ASP A 3 -10.88 0.79 7.37
CA ASP A 3 -11.47 0.80 6.03
C ASP A 3 -10.64 1.66 5.06
N ARG A 4 -10.31 1.09 3.90
CA ARG A 4 -9.52 1.77 2.86
C ARG A 4 -10.27 2.93 2.22
N GLU A 5 -11.61 2.88 2.17
CA GLU A 5 -12.43 3.97 1.66
C GLU A 5 -12.26 5.22 2.53
N LEU A 6 -12.20 5.06 3.86
CA LEU A 6 -11.94 6.19 4.76
C LEU A 6 -10.58 6.83 4.46
N VAL A 7 -9.53 6.04 4.37
CA VAL A 7 -8.18 6.53 4.05
C VAL A 7 -8.15 7.22 2.68
N SER A 8 -8.79 6.65 1.66
CA SER A 8 -8.87 7.25 0.32
C SER A 8 -9.55 8.62 0.38
N ARG A 9 -10.69 8.72 1.08
CA ARG A 9 -11.41 9.99 1.23
C ARG A 9 -10.58 11.04 1.96
N VAL A 10 -9.78 10.64 2.95
CA VAL A 10 -8.84 11.55 3.63
C VAL A 10 -7.74 12.00 2.66
N GLY A 11 -7.18 11.08 1.86
CA GLY A 11 -6.19 11.43 0.84
C GLY A 11 -6.73 12.38 -0.25
N GLU A 12 -8.03 12.37 -0.51
CA GLU A 12 -8.68 13.26 -1.49
C GLU A 12 -9.09 14.61 -0.90
N LYS A 13 -9.66 14.62 0.31
CA LYS A 13 -10.39 15.77 0.87
C LYS A 13 -9.79 16.33 2.16
N GLY A 14 -8.86 15.61 2.77
CA GLY A 14 -8.33 15.87 4.10
C GLY A 14 -9.25 15.43 5.24
N TRP A 15 -8.67 15.14 6.40
CA TRP A 15 -9.32 14.64 7.61
C TRP A 15 -10.44 15.56 8.10
N GLN A 16 -10.18 16.86 8.10
CA GLN A 16 -11.14 17.85 8.63
C GLN A 16 -12.36 18.03 7.74
N ALA A 17 -12.31 17.59 6.48
CA ALA A 17 -13.48 17.61 5.59
C ALA A 17 -14.49 16.50 5.88
N LEU A 18 -14.15 15.50 6.69
CA LEU A 18 -15.03 14.38 7.02
C LEU A 18 -15.91 14.67 8.24
N SER A 19 -17.18 14.28 8.15
CA SER A 19 -18.12 14.26 9.29
C SER A 19 -17.70 13.24 10.35
N LYS A 20 -18.25 13.35 11.56
CA LYS A 20 -17.95 12.40 12.66
C LYS A 20 -18.31 10.96 12.30
N GLU A 21 -19.42 10.77 11.59
CA GLU A 21 -19.86 9.46 11.12
C GLU A 21 -18.89 8.88 10.09
N GLN A 22 -18.38 9.73 9.19
CA GLN A 22 -17.42 9.33 8.16
C GLN A 22 -16.06 8.93 8.74
N ARG A 23 -15.70 9.43 9.93
CA ARG A 23 -14.47 9.07 10.67
C ARG A 23 -14.55 7.69 11.33
N MET A 24 -15.70 7.01 11.25
CA MET A 24 -15.87 5.63 11.71
C MET A 24 -15.48 5.39 13.18
N GLY A 25 -15.67 6.40 14.04
CA GLY A 25 -15.39 6.31 15.48
C GLY A 25 -13.94 6.57 15.86
N LEU A 26 -13.05 6.85 14.91
CA LEU A 26 -11.72 7.35 15.22
C LEU A 26 -11.76 8.75 15.83
N SER A 27 -10.88 8.96 16.81
CA SER A 27 -10.54 10.29 17.30
C SER A 27 -9.54 10.98 16.39
N ASP A 28 -9.34 12.29 16.62
CA ASP A 28 -8.44 13.09 15.79
C ASP A 28 -7.00 12.59 15.93
N PRO A 29 -6.29 12.30 14.81
CA PRO A 29 -4.88 11.95 14.85
C PRO A 29 -4.04 13.09 15.42
N ALA A 30 -3.04 12.76 16.23
CA ALA A 30 -2.02 13.72 16.63
C ALA A 30 -1.29 14.23 15.37
N PRO A 31 -0.99 15.54 15.26
CA PRO A 31 -0.22 16.06 14.14
C PRO A 31 1.15 15.38 14.00
N ALA A 32 1.58 15.15 12.77
CA ALA A 32 2.93 14.66 12.48
C ALA A 32 3.98 15.66 12.97
N SER A 33 5.08 15.15 13.53
CA SER A 33 6.27 15.96 13.81
C SER A 33 6.87 16.51 12.51
N GLU A 34 7.70 17.55 12.60
CA GLU A 34 8.39 18.09 11.43
C GLU A 34 9.27 17.04 10.76
N ASP A 35 9.95 16.21 11.53
CA ASP A 35 10.84 15.17 11.00
C ASP A 35 10.07 14.02 10.35
N TYR A 36 8.89 13.67 10.89
CA TYR A 36 8.02 12.71 10.21
C TYR A 36 7.49 13.25 8.89
N ARG A 37 7.13 14.55 8.84
CA ARG A 37 6.74 15.18 7.58
C ARG A 37 7.87 15.18 6.56
N LYS A 38 9.12 15.44 6.97
CA LYS A 38 10.28 15.35 6.05
C LYS A 38 10.47 13.94 5.51
N SER A 39 10.45 12.92 6.38
CA SER A 39 10.61 11.52 5.93
C SER A 39 9.47 11.08 4.99
N LEU A 40 8.24 11.51 5.27
CA LEU A 40 7.10 11.26 4.38
C LEU A 40 7.22 12.01 3.06
N ALA A 41 7.81 13.21 3.04
CA ALA A 41 8.03 13.97 1.82
C ALA A 41 9.06 13.30 0.90
N GLU A 42 10.13 12.73 1.46
CA GLU A 42 11.11 11.94 0.70
C GLU A 42 10.45 10.69 0.06
N LEU A 43 9.65 9.96 0.85
CA LEU A 43 8.88 8.81 0.35
C LEU A 43 7.88 9.22 -0.74
N TYR A 44 7.20 10.36 -0.56
CA TYR A 44 6.24 10.89 -1.52
C TYR A 44 6.91 11.30 -2.83
N ALA A 45 8.04 12.02 -2.75
CA ALA A 45 8.87 12.38 -3.90
C ALA A 45 9.37 11.14 -4.65
N TYR A 46 9.83 10.12 -3.93
CA TYR A 46 10.23 8.85 -4.54
C TYR A 46 9.07 8.20 -5.31
N LYS A 47 7.85 8.17 -4.74
CA LYS A 47 6.68 7.64 -5.44
C LYS A 47 6.31 8.44 -6.69
N LEU A 48 6.42 9.77 -6.65
CA LEU A 48 6.22 10.62 -7.83
C LEU A 48 7.24 10.31 -8.92
N SER A 49 8.50 10.08 -8.55
CA SER A 49 9.57 9.72 -9.48
C SER A 49 9.39 8.34 -10.13
N MET A 50 8.53 7.48 -9.55
CA MET A 50 8.21 6.13 -10.03
C MET A 50 6.90 6.04 -10.84
N GLY A 51 6.16 7.14 -11.04
CA GLY A 51 5.00 7.17 -11.95
C GLY A 51 5.41 7.03 -13.43
N ASP A 52 4.47 6.96 -14.37
CA ASP A 52 4.79 6.92 -15.82
C ASP A 52 5.24 8.30 -16.33
N PRO A 53 6.38 8.43 -17.03
CA PRO A 53 6.75 9.69 -17.67
C PRO A 53 5.81 9.92 -18.86
N ALA A 54 5.26 11.12 -18.98
CA ALA A 54 4.74 11.54 -20.28
C ALA A 54 5.92 11.58 -21.28
N GLU A 55 5.72 11.10 -22.51
CA GLU A 55 6.75 11.15 -23.55
C GLU A 55 7.31 12.58 -23.70
N GLY A 56 8.61 12.75 -23.42
CA GLY A 56 9.32 14.02 -23.57
C GLY A 56 9.62 14.79 -22.28
N ASP A 57 9.29 14.25 -21.10
CA ASP A 57 9.54 14.92 -19.82
C ASP A 57 10.93 14.56 -19.25
N GLU A 58 11.88 15.51 -19.31
CA GLU A 58 13.10 15.45 -18.50
C GLU A 58 12.69 15.64 -17.03
N ARG A 59 12.44 14.55 -16.30
CA ARG A 59 12.03 14.62 -14.89
C ARG A 59 13.05 15.39 -14.07
N ALA A 60 12.71 16.62 -13.70
CA ALA A 60 13.38 17.31 -12.62
C ALA A 60 13.18 16.49 -11.33
N GLU A 61 14.25 16.32 -10.54
CA GLU A 61 14.10 15.76 -9.20
C GLU A 61 13.04 16.56 -8.43
N PRO A 62 12.07 15.91 -7.76
CA PRO A 62 11.02 16.62 -7.06
C PRO A 62 11.64 17.58 -6.03
N ASN A 63 11.32 18.87 -6.14
CA ASN A 63 11.79 19.84 -5.17
C ASN A 63 11.09 19.59 -3.84
N LEU A 64 11.83 19.10 -2.83
CA LEU A 64 11.28 18.74 -1.53
C LEU A 64 10.56 19.92 -0.84
N ASP A 65 11.07 21.14 -1.03
CA ASP A 65 10.44 22.35 -0.49
C ASP A 65 9.09 22.66 -1.16
N GLU A 66 8.91 22.28 -2.42
CA GLU A 66 7.63 22.41 -3.12
C GLU A 66 6.66 21.31 -2.67
N VAL A 67 7.14 20.07 -2.57
CA VAL A 67 6.36 18.93 -2.05
C VAL A 67 5.80 19.25 -0.67
N LEU A 68 6.65 19.71 0.25
CA LEU A 68 6.29 20.03 1.64
C LEU A 68 5.18 21.09 1.76
N ARG A 69 5.03 21.96 0.75
CA ARG A 69 4.03 23.03 0.71
C ARG A 69 2.76 22.65 -0.07
N SER A 70 2.72 21.48 -0.72
CA SER A 70 1.60 21.08 -1.54
C SER A 70 0.43 20.53 -0.72
N ASP A 71 -0.80 20.83 -1.14
CA ASP A 71 -2.02 20.29 -0.54
C ASP A 71 -2.10 18.76 -0.74
N ALA A 72 -1.65 18.27 -1.90
CA ALA A 72 -1.60 16.84 -2.20
C ALA A 72 -0.70 16.07 -1.21
N PHE A 73 0.47 16.63 -0.88
CA PHE A 73 1.34 16.06 0.15
C PHE A 73 0.71 16.15 1.55
N SER A 74 0.05 17.27 1.87
CA SER A 74 -0.64 17.43 3.16
C SER A 74 -1.72 16.36 3.34
N ASN A 75 -2.54 16.11 2.32
CA ASN A 75 -3.53 15.03 2.35
C ASN A 75 -2.89 13.64 2.42
N PHE A 76 -1.74 13.44 1.75
CA PHE A 76 -0.97 12.20 1.87
C PHE A 76 -0.51 11.96 3.32
N VAL A 77 0.00 12.99 4.01
CA VAL A 77 0.37 12.91 5.44
C VAL A 77 -0.86 12.56 6.28
N GLU A 78 -1.99 13.23 6.07
CA GLU A 78 -3.23 12.94 6.80
C GLU A 78 -3.73 11.50 6.57
N ALA A 79 -3.55 10.96 5.36
CA ALA A 79 -3.85 9.56 5.08
C ALA A 79 -2.93 8.60 5.85
N GLN A 80 -1.63 8.91 5.99
CA GLN A 80 -0.73 8.13 6.85
C GLN A 80 -1.14 8.20 8.33
N LEU A 81 -1.42 9.39 8.83
CA LEU A 81 -1.85 9.60 10.22
C LEU A 81 -3.18 8.91 10.53
N THR A 82 -4.07 8.78 9.54
CA THR A 82 -5.32 8.01 9.69
C THR A 82 -5.04 6.52 9.92
N TRP A 83 -4.09 5.93 9.19
CA TRP A 83 -3.64 4.56 9.44
C TRP A 83 -3.02 4.42 10.83
N ASP A 84 -2.11 5.34 11.18
CA ASP A 84 -1.41 5.31 12.48
C ASP A 84 -2.41 5.40 13.64
N ARG A 85 -3.34 6.36 13.56
CA ARG A 85 -4.36 6.57 14.61
C ARG A 85 -5.24 5.36 14.79
N ALA A 86 -5.69 4.75 13.69
CA ALA A 86 -6.52 3.55 13.77
C ALA A 86 -5.80 2.36 14.42
N MET A 87 -4.53 2.15 14.09
CA MET A 87 -3.74 1.09 14.69
C MET A 87 -3.44 1.39 16.17
N ALA A 88 -3.10 2.63 16.49
CA ALA A 88 -2.87 3.07 17.87
C ALA A 88 -4.12 2.91 18.74
N GLU A 89 -5.30 3.30 18.25
CA GLU A 89 -6.56 3.13 18.99
C GLU A 89 -6.90 1.67 19.24
N ALA A 90 -6.65 0.79 18.27
CA ALA A 90 -6.86 -0.65 18.43
C ALA A 90 -5.94 -1.25 19.50
N LEU A 91 -4.66 -0.87 19.50
CA LEU A 91 -3.70 -1.27 20.53
C LEU A 91 -4.09 -0.69 21.90
N ALA A 92 -4.48 0.58 21.95
CA ALA A 92 -4.90 1.24 23.18
C ALA A 92 -6.18 0.64 23.75
N ALA A 93 -7.14 0.25 22.90
CA ALA A 93 -8.34 -0.46 23.33
C ALA A 93 -8.01 -1.85 23.89
N ALA A 94 -7.08 -2.58 23.26
CA ALA A 94 -6.62 -3.87 23.76
C ALA A 94 -5.93 -3.73 25.12
N HIS A 95 -5.04 -2.74 25.28
CA HIS A 95 -4.35 -2.45 26.54
C HIS A 95 -5.32 -2.01 27.64
N ARG A 96 -6.27 -1.13 27.36
CA ARG A 96 -7.29 -0.70 28.34
C ARG A 96 -8.21 -1.84 28.79
N ARG A 97 -8.44 -2.84 27.92
CA ARG A 97 -9.25 -4.03 28.27
C ARG A 97 -8.56 -4.92 29.29
N ASP A 98 -7.23 -5.01 29.25
CA ASP A 98 -6.42 -5.73 30.22
C ASP A 98 -5.07 -5.00 30.41
N PRO A 99 -4.98 -4.08 31.39
CA PRO A 99 -3.76 -3.30 31.63
C PRO A 99 -2.55 -4.14 32.06
N THR A 100 -2.75 -5.41 32.41
CA THR A 100 -1.67 -6.32 32.82
C THR A 100 -1.14 -7.16 31.67
N ALA A 101 -1.86 -7.21 30.54
CA ALA A 101 -1.44 -7.95 29.37
C ALA A 101 -0.41 -7.17 28.54
N ILE A 102 0.58 -7.89 28.03
CA ILE A 102 1.45 -7.38 26.97
C ILE A 102 0.68 -7.42 25.66
N VAL A 103 0.54 -6.27 25.01
CA VAL A 103 -0.09 -6.17 23.68
C VAL A 103 1.01 -6.11 22.63
N VAL A 104 0.98 -7.03 21.67
CA VAL A 104 1.96 -7.08 20.58
C VAL A 104 1.27 -6.72 19.27
N GLY A 105 1.78 -5.68 18.59
CA GLY A 105 1.35 -5.27 17.25
C GLY A 105 2.37 -5.68 16.20
N ILE A 106 1.92 -6.30 15.10
CA ILE A 106 2.75 -6.57 13.92
C ILE A 106 2.35 -5.58 12.82
N ILE A 107 3.24 -4.63 12.55
CA ILE A 107 2.95 -3.44 11.76
C ILE A 107 4.08 -3.20 10.75
N GLY A 108 3.76 -2.57 9.62
CA GLY A 108 4.76 -2.16 8.63
C GLY A 108 5.79 -1.18 9.22
N ARG A 109 7.07 -1.43 8.94
CA ARG A 109 8.23 -0.71 9.49
C ARG A 109 8.10 0.82 9.49
N GLY A 110 7.65 1.42 8.38
CA GLY A 110 7.53 2.89 8.26
C GLY A 110 6.53 3.56 9.21
N HIS A 111 5.63 2.81 9.87
CA HIS A 111 4.72 3.33 10.90
C HIS A 111 5.33 3.28 12.32
N LEU A 112 6.54 2.73 12.45
CA LEU A 112 7.21 2.47 13.72
C LEU A 112 8.58 3.14 13.84
N GLU A 113 9.30 3.28 12.72
CA GLU A 113 10.63 3.91 12.68
C GLU A 113 10.63 5.29 13.33
N TYR A 114 11.68 5.54 14.13
CA TYR A 114 11.90 6.78 14.88
C TYR A 114 10.78 7.16 15.86
N GLY A 115 9.83 6.26 16.10
CA GLY A 115 8.65 6.54 16.93
C GLY A 115 7.62 7.47 16.27
N TYR A 116 7.77 7.80 14.99
CA TYR A 116 7.01 8.88 14.35
C TYR A 116 5.52 8.60 14.13
N GLY A 117 5.17 7.36 13.79
CA GLY A 117 3.79 6.96 13.46
C GLY A 117 3.00 6.53 14.69
N ILE A 118 2.79 5.22 14.82
CA ILE A 118 1.94 4.64 15.87
C ILE A 118 2.45 4.93 17.29
N PRO A 119 3.75 4.88 17.62
CA PRO A 119 4.21 5.21 18.97
C PRO A 119 3.84 6.64 19.38
N HIS A 120 4.00 7.62 18.47
CA HIS A 120 3.55 9.00 18.68
C HIS A 120 2.03 9.10 18.90
N GLN A 121 1.23 8.36 18.12
CA GLN A 121 -0.23 8.32 18.33
C GLN A 121 -0.63 7.63 19.65
N LEU A 122 0.10 6.62 20.09
CA LEU A 122 -0.10 5.96 21.38
C LEU A 122 0.21 6.90 22.54
N ALA A 123 1.29 7.69 22.44
CA ALA A 123 1.63 8.72 23.41
C ALA A 123 0.51 9.77 23.51
N ASP A 124 -0.05 10.23 22.39
CA ASP A 124 -1.23 11.11 22.38
C ASP A 124 -2.47 10.48 23.04
N LEU A 125 -2.62 9.16 22.94
CA LEU A 125 -3.67 8.40 23.63
C LEU A 125 -3.35 8.10 25.12
N GLY A 126 -2.22 8.60 25.64
CA GLY A 126 -1.78 8.43 27.02
C GLY A 126 -1.06 7.11 27.31
N ILE A 127 -0.55 6.43 26.28
CA ILE A 127 0.22 5.19 26.40
C ILE A 127 1.66 5.48 25.95
N GLU A 128 2.52 5.77 26.92
CA GLU A 128 3.93 6.12 26.67
C GLU A 128 4.87 4.90 26.82
N ASP A 129 4.43 3.85 27.52
CA ASP A 129 5.20 2.62 27.71
C ASP A 129 5.08 1.73 26.46
N VAL A 130 5.88 2.08 25.45
CA VAL A 130 5.85 1.46 24.11
C VAL A 130 7.27 1.14 23.66
N ASP A 131 7.54 -0.13 23.40
CA ASP A 131 8.78 -0.59 22.79
C ASP A 131 8.60 -0.93 21.30
N VAL A 132 9.54 -0.46 20.47
CA VAL A 132 9.60 -0.78 19.05
C VAL A 132 10.76 -1.74 18.78
N LEU A 133 10.44 -2.88 18.15
CA LEU A 133 11.41 -3.88 17.70
C LEU A 133 11.39 -3.96 16.17
N LEU A 134 12.52 -3.67 15.52
CA LEU A 134 12.62 -3.71 14.05
C LEU A 134 13.54 -4.82 13.55
N PRO A 135 13.14 -5.56 12.50
CA PRO A 135 14.04 -6.47 11.81
C PRO A 135 15.05 -5.69 10.97
N ILE A 136 16.31 -6.11 11.02
CA ILE A 136 17.38 -5.66 10.11
C ILE A 136 18.01 -6.88 9.44
N ASP A 137 18.45 -6.70 8.20
CA ASP A 137 19.13 -7.75 7.45
C ASP A 137 20.54 -7.97 8.00
N SER A 138 21.03 -9.21 7.93
CA SER A 138 22.37 -9.59 8.39
C SER A 138 23.53 -8.86 7.70
N ASP A 139 23.29 -8.23 6.56
CA ASP A 139 24.27 -7.43 5.82
C ASP A 139 24.34 -5.96 6.28
N HIS A 140 23.41 -5.52 7.13
CA HIS A 140 23.45 -4.17 7.69
C HIS A 140 24.59 -4.01 8.69
N GLN A 141 25.38 -2.96 8.52
CA GLN A 141 26.45 -2.61 9.45
C GLN A 141 25.84 -1.93 10.69
N CYS A 142 26.07 -2.51 11.87
CA CYS A 142 25.55 -1.96 13.14
C CYS A 142 25.93 -0.48 13.35
N ASP A 143 27.13 -0.07 12.94
CA ASP A 143 27.63 1.31 13.09
C ASP A 143 26.87 2.33 12.23
N SER A 144 26.12 1.86 11.23
CA SER A 144 25.32 2.72 10.33
C SER A 144 23.88 2.92 10.81
N LEU A 145 23.47 2.24 11.88
CA LEU A 145 22.11 2.33 12.39
C LEU A 145 21.92 3.60 13.23
N PRO A 146 20.93 4.45 12.91
CA PRO A 146 20.57 5.57 13.75
C PRO A 146 20.18 5.10 15.15
N ALA A 147 20.71 5.76 16.18
CA ALA A 147 20.46 5.39 17.58
C ALA A 147 19.00 5.58 18.00
N ASP A 148 18.27 6.44 17.29
CA ASP A 148 16.87 6.78 17.51
C ASP A 148 15.91 5.97 16.61
N LEU A 149 16.40 5.00 15.85
CA LEU A 149 15.58 4.23 14.90
C LEU A 149 14.43 3.45 15.57
N ALA A 150 14.70 2.83 16.72
CA ALA A 150 13.77 1.99 17.48
C ALA A 150 14.32 1.69 18.89
N THR A 151 13.51 1.12 19.80
CA THR A 151 14.00 0.63 21.11
C THR A 151 15.08 -0.42 20.95
N ALA A 152 14.85 -1.40 20.05
CA ALA A 152 15.85 -2.37 19.68
C ALA A 152 15.66 -2.84 18.25
N VAL A 153 16.74 -3.36 17.68
CA VAL A 153 16.75 -4.05 16.40
C VAL A 153 17.10 -5.50 16.62
N PHE A 154 16.55 -6.38 15.80
CA PHE A 154 16.93 -7.80 15.79
C PHE A 154 17.38 -8.17 14.39
N VAL A 155 18.52 -8.87 14.31
CA VAL A 155 19.05 -9.37 13.06
C VAL A 155 18.23 -10.58 12.64
N VAL A 156 17.64 -10.47 11.46
CA VAL A 156 17.18 -11.63 10.73
C VAL A 156 18.28 -11.97 9.74
N ASP A 157 18.66 -13.25 9.66
CA ASP A 157 19.42 -13.69 8.49
C ASP A 157 18.59 -13.25 7.29
N ALA A 158 19.24 -12.64 6.30
CA ALA A 158 18.63 -12.51 5.00
C ALA A 158 18.37 -13.95 4.54
N GLU A 159 17.20 -14.50 4.88
CA GLU A 159 16.88 -15.86 4.51
C GLU A 159 17.14 -15.91 3.01
N THR A 160 18.00 -16.87 2.65
CA THR A 160 18.15 -17.39 1.30
C THR A 160 16.85 -17.14 0.58
N GLY A 161 16.86 -16.25 -0.40
CA GLY A 161 15.75 -16.11 -1.30
C GLY A 161 15.51 -17.47 -1.95
N ALA A 162 14.70 -18.33 -1.31
CA ALA A 162 13.55 -18.82 -2.02
C ALA A 162 12.86 -17.53 -2.44
N ALA A 163 13.26 -17.01 -3.61
CA ALA A 163 12.57 -15.95 -4.29
C ALA A 163 11.11 -16.30 -4.08
N ALA A 164 10.37 -15.43 -3.36
CA ALA A 164 8.97 -15.71 -3.11
C ALA A 164 8.41 -16.20 -4.44
N PRO A 165 7.89 -17.45 -4.51
CA PRO A 165 7.77 -18.16 -5.77
C PRO A 165 7.13 -17.21 -6.77
N PRO A 166 7.75 -17.00 -7.94
CA PRO A 166 7.44 -15.87 -8.81
C PRO A 166 5.92 -15.74 -8.93
N ARG A 167 5.43 -14.56 -8.55
CA ARG A 167 3.98 -14.38 -8.42
C ARG A 167 3.37 -14.48 -9.82
N PRO A 168 2.24 -15.19 -9.99
CA PRO A 168 1.56 -15.23 -11.27
C PRO A 168 1.27 -13.81 -11.76
N LEU A 169 1.63 -13.54 -13.02
CA LEU A 169 1.35 -12.28 -13.68
C LEU A 169 0.45 -12.54 -14.88
N LEU A 170 -0.56 -11.69 -15.04
CA LEU A 170 -1.37 -11.66 -16.26
C LEU A 170 -0.62 -10.94 -17.40
N GLY A 171 0.25 -9.97 -17.08
CA GLY A 171 1.02 -9.21 -18.06
C GLY A 171 0.23 -8.04 -18.66
N VAL A 172 -0.43 -7.26 -17.81
CA VAL A 172 -1.20 -6.07 -18.18
C VAL A 172 -0.84 -4.90 -17.26
N MET A 173 -0.77 -3.70 -17.81
CA MET A 173 -0.90 -2.47 -17.04
C MET A 173 -2.37 -2.08 -16.96
N ILE A 174 -2.83 -1.65 -15.79
CA ILE A 174 -4.26 -1.52 -15.50
C ILE A 174 -4.59 -0.25 -14.73
N GLU A 175 -5.79 0.25 -14.96
CA GLU A 175 -6.40 1.37 -14.25
C GLU A 175 -7.80 0.98 -13.75
N SER A 176 -8.16 1.43 -12.55
CA SER A 176 -9.51 1.20 -12.03
C SER A 176 -10.49 2.14 -12.72
N GLY A 177 -11.65 1.62 -13.11
CA GLY A 177 -12.74 2.39 -13.68
C GLY A 177 -14.09 1.98 -13.13
N ASP A 178 -15.11 2.77 -13.43
CA ASP A 178 -16.46 2.59 -12.87
C ASP A 178 -17.09 1.23 -13.21
N ASP A 179 -16.84 0.75 -14.43
CA ASP A 179 -17.44 -0.48 -14.99
C ASP A 179 -16.50 -1.69 -15.02
N GLY A 180 -15.29 -1.54 -14.46
CA GLY A 180 -14.28 -2.59 -14.42
C GLY A 180 -12.86 -2.06 -14.46
N VAL A 181 -11.89 -2.98 -14.55
CA VAL A 181 -10.47 -2.64 -14.62
C VAL A 181 -10.04 -2.48 -16.09
N ARG A 182 -9.68 -1.27 -16.49
CA ARG A 182 -9.22 -0.95 -17.85
C ARG A 182 -7.79 -1.43 -18.06
N VAL A 183 -7.53 -2.06 -19.19
CA VAL A 183 -6.20 -2.45 -19.65
C VAL A 183 -5.57 -1.28 -20.40
N LEU A 184 -4.53 -0.69 -19.83
CA LEU A 184 -3.75 0.39 -20.43
C LEU A 184 -2.67 -0.12 -21.37
N GLN A 185 -2.08 -1.27 -21.06
CA GLN A 185 -1.05 -1.88 -21.88
C GLN A 185 -1.06 -3.39 -21.69
N VAL A 186 -0.66 -4.12 -22.73
CA VAL A 186 -0.44 -5.57 -22.66
C VAL A 186 1.03 -5.86 -22.91
N VAL A 187 1.65 -6.59 -21.98
CA VAL A 187 3.04 -7.02 -22.10
C VAL A 187 3.14 -8.09 -23.19
N ALA A 188 4.04 -7.88 -24.15
CA ALA A 188 4.31 -8.85 -25.22
C ALA A 188 4.66 -10.23 -24.64
N ASP A 189 4.18 -11.29 -25.27
CA ASP A 189 4.35 -12.69 -24.85
C ASP A 189 3.82 -13.06 -23.45
N GLY A 190 3.15 -12.13 -22.77
CA GLY A 190 2.47 -12.36 -21.49
C GLY A 190 1.23 -13.25 -21.60
N VAL A 191 0.70 -13.68 -20.44
CA VAL A 191 -0.52 -14.51 -20.38
C VAL A 191 -1.70 -13.79 -21.05
N ALA A 192 -1.87 -12.49 -20.80
CA ALA A 192 -2.90 -11.65 -21.41
C ALA A 192 -2.83 -11.65 -22.94
N ALA A 193 -1.65 -11.38 -23.49
CA ALA A 193 -1.43 -11.34 -24.94
C ALA A 193 -1.80 -12.68 -25.58
N LYS A 194 -1.33 -13.80 -24.99
CA LYS A 194 -1.62 -15.16 -25.45
C LYS A 194 -3.10 -15.53 -25.33
N SER A 195 -3.84 -14.84 -24.48
CA SER A 195 -5.27 -15.04 -24.24
C SER A 195 -6.15 -14.11 -25.07
N GLY A 196 -5.54 -13.25 -25.89
CA GLY A 196 -6.24 -12.33 -26.79
C GLY A 196 -6.75 -11.06 -26.12
N ILE A 197 -6.28 -10.73 -24.92
CA ILE A 197 -6.52 -9.43 -24.28
C ILE A 197 -5.70 -8.36 -25.03
N VAL A 198 -6.30 -7.20 -25.25
CA VAL A 198 -5.67 -6.06 -25.93
C VAL A 198 -5.81 -4.79 -25.10
N GLU A 199 -5.00 -3.79 -25.43
CA GLU A 199 -5.15 -2.44 -24.88
C GLU A 199 -6.56 -1.89 -25.14
N GLY A 200 -7.13 -1.25 -24.12
CA GLY A 200 -8.48 -0.69 -24.14
C GLY A 200 -9.59 -1.65 -23.68
N ASP A 201 -9.30 -2.94 -23.46
CA ASP A 201 -10.25 -3.86 -22.85
C ASP A 201 -10.58 -3.44 -21.40
N VAL A 202 -11.81 -3.68 -20.96
CA VAL A 202 -12.23 -3.47 -19.56
C VAL A 202 -12.59 -4.81 -18.94
N ILE A 203 -11.79 -5.26 -17.97
CA ILE A 203 -12.01 -6.52 -17.26
C ILE A 203 -13.10 -6.31 -16.21
N GLN A 204 -14.27 -6.90 -16.44
CA GLN A 204 -15.45 -6.77 -15.58
C GLN A 204 -15.53 -7.86 -14.52
N SER A 205 -15.04 -9.06 -14.83
CA SER A 205 -14.94 -10.15 -13.87
C SER A 205 -13.75 -11.07 -14.12
N ALA A 206 -13.25 -11.68 -13.05
CA ALA A 206 -12.19 -12.68 -13.06
C ALA A 206 -12.53 -13.81 -12.08
N ALA A 207 -12.36 -15.06 -12.50
CA ALA A 207 -12.76 -16.24 -11.71
C ALA A 207 -14.24 -16.20 -11.25
N GLY A 208 -15.11 -15.52 -12.00
CA GLY A 208 -16.52 -15.33 -11.66
C GLY A 208 -16.81 -14.23 -10.63
N PHE A 209 -15.77 -13.54 -10.11
CA PHE A 209 -15.92 -12.40 -9.21
C PHE A 209 -15.88 -11.10 -9.99
N LYS A 210 -16.80 -10.16 -9.69
CA LYS A 210 -16.79 -8.83 -10.29
C LYS A 210 -15.53 -8.07 -9.87
N THR A 211 -14.80 -7.49 -10.83
CA THR A 211 -13.54 -6.77 -10.61
C THR A 211 -13.68 -5.32 -11.02
N VAL A 212 -13.97 -4.44 -10.06
CA VAL A 212 -14.06 -2.99 -10.29
C VAL A 212 -12.82 -2.22 -9.84
N THR A 213 -11.88 -2.87 -9.14
CA THR A 213 -10.64 -2.24 -8.67
C THR A 213 -9.41 -3.04 -9.07
N ASN A 214 -8.30 -2.33 -9.25
CA ASN A 214 -6.99 -2.92 -9.54
C ASN A 214 -6.61 -3.95 -8.47
N THR A 215 -6.86 -3.62 -7.20
CA THR A 215 -6.54 -4.51 -6.07
C THR A 215 -7.28 -5.84 -6.18
N ALA A 216 -8.60 -5.81 -6.45
CA ALA A 216 -9.40 -7.02 -6.54
C ALA A 216 -8.90 -7.94 -7.68
N LEU A 217 -8.59 -7.36 -8.84
CA LEU A 217 -8.03 -8.12 -9.96
C LEU A 217 -6.64 -8.69 -9.63
N ILE A 218 -5.75 -7.88 -9.04
CA ILE A 218 -4.41 -8.31 -8.63
C ILE A 218 -4.49 -9.47 -7.63
N GLU A 219 -5.37 -9.40 -6.64
CA GLU A 219 -5.55 -10.47 -5.65
C GLU A 219 -6.03 -11.79 -6.28
N ILE A 220 -6.94 -11.72 -7.26
CA ILE A 220 -7.43 -12.91 -7.98
C ILE A 220 -6.29 -13.53 -8.81
N ILE A 221 -5.50 -12.71 -9.48
CA ILE A 221 -4.34 -13.15 -10.26
C ILE A 221 -3.29 -13.78 -9.35
N GLN A 222 -2.95 -13.14 -8.23
CA GLN A 222 -1.95 -13.61 -7.27
C GLN A 222 -2.29 -14.94 -6.59
N ARG A 223 -3.56 -15.36 -6.65
CA ARG A 223 -4.03 -16.66 -6.15
C ARG A 223 -3.97 -17.78 -7.20
N GLN A 224 -3.62 -17.50 -8.44
CA GLN A 224 -3.54 -18.52 -9.49
C GLN A 224 -2.38 -19.49 -9.24
N ALA A 225 -2.67 -20.78 -9.37
CA ALA A 225 -1.64 -21.81 -9.32
C ALA A 225 -1.04 -22.03 -10.72
N PRO A 226 0.19 -22.56 -10.82
CA PRO A 226 0.76 -22.93 -12.12
C PRO A 226 -0.16 -23.90 -12.88
N GLY A 227 -0.27 -23.69 -14.20
CA GLY A 227 -1.04 -24.53 -15.12
C GLY A 227 -2.56 -24.33 -15.08
N THR A 228 -3.08 -23.41 -14.26
CA THR A 228 -4.53 -23.14 -14.19
C THR A 228 -5.01 -22.22 -15.31
N TRP A 229 -6.33 -22.16 -15.44
CA TRP A 229 -7.03 -21.25 -16.34
C TRP A 229 -7.84 -20.27 -15.52
N LEU A 230 -7.66 -18.99 -15.79
CA LEU A 230 -8.44 -17.91 -15.21
C LEU A 230 -9.51 -17.48 -16.22
N PRO A 231 -10.80 -17.79 -16.00
CA PRO A 231 -11.86 -17.24 -16.83
C PRO A 231 -12.00 -15.74 -16.54
N LEU A 232 -12.12 -14.96 -17.61
CA LEU A 232 -12.24 -13.51 -17.60
C LEU A 232 -13.47 -13.12 -18.41
N GLN A 233 -14.24 -12.16 -17.91
CA GLN A 233 -15.23 -11.45 -18.72
C GLN A 233 -14.73 -10.03 -18.93
N ILE A 234 -14.57 -9.66 -20.20
CA ILE A 234 -14.11 -8.34 -20.59
C ILE A 234 -15.16 -7.63 -21.43
N LEU A 235 -15.05 -6.31 -21.49
CA LEU A 235 -15.77 -5.46 -22.41
C LEU A 235 -14.75 -4.87 -23.41
N ARG A 236 -14.99 -5.09 -24.70
CA ARG A 236 -14.19 -4.53 -25.81
C ARG A 236 -15.09 -3.65 -26.68
N GLY A 237 -14.95 -2.33 -26.55
CA GLY A 237 -15.96 -1.40 -27.04
C GLY A 237 -17.28 -1.67 -26.33
N ASP A 238 -18.34 -2.01 -27.08
CA ASP A 238 -19.66 -2.34 -26.51
C ASP A 238 -19.92 -3.85 -26.39
N LYS A 239 -18.93 -4.70 -26.70
CA LYS A 239 -19.10 -6.15 -26.75
C LYS A 239 -18.54 -6.82 -25.50
N SER A 240 -19.39 -7.59 -24.81
CA SER A 240 -18.94 -8.49 -23.75
C SER A 240 -18.32 -9.74 -24.37
N ILE A 241 -17.10 -10.09 -23.94
CA ILE A 241 -16.33 -11.23 -24.44
C ILE A 241 -15.84 -12.05 -23.24
N GLU A 242 -16.02 -13.36 -23.30
CA GLU A 242 -15.42 -14.30 -22.36
C GLU A 242 -14.08 -14.79 -22.91
N LEU A 243 -13.02 -14.67 -22.09
CA LEU A 243 -11.68 -15.14 -22.39
C LEU A 243 -11.18 -16.08 -21.29
N GLN A 244 -10.19 -16.90 -21.62
CA GLN A 244 -9.54 -17.78 -20.64
C GLN A 244 -8.04 -17.54 -20.66
N ALA A 245 -7.52 -17.07 -19.53
CA ALA A 245 -6.11 -16.83 -19.33
C ALA A 245 -5.39 -18.07 -18.79
N ARG A 246 -4.54 -18.69 -19.62
CA ARG A 246 -3.79 -19.89 -19.23
C ARG A 246 -2.46 -19.52 -18.60
N PHE A 247 -2.30 -19.85 -17.33
CA PHE A 247 -1.03 -19.66 -16.62
C PHE A 247 -0.03 -20.79 -16.96
N PRO A 248 1.27 -20.48 -17.06
CA PRO A 248 2.31 -21.47 -17.34
C PRO A 248 2.43 -22.52 -16.21
N GLN A 249 3.05 -23.66 -16.51
CA GLN A 249 3.24 -24.79 -15.57
C GLN A 249 4.27 -24.49 -14.47
N SER A 250 5.09 -23.45 -14.65
CA SER A 250 5.93 -22.84 -13.61
C SER A 250 5.94 -21.32 -13.82
N PHE A 251 6.23 -20.57 -12.76
CA PHE A 251 6.44 -19.13 -12.82
C PHE A 251 7.93 -18.74 -12.81
N ASP A 252 8.82 -19.73 -12.65
CA ASP A 252 10.28 -19.55 -12.62
C ASP A 252 10.87 -19.17 -13.99
#